data_AF-A0A2D6PP52-F1
#
_entry.id   AF-A0A2D6PP52-F1
#
_cell.length_a   1.000
_cell.length_b   1.000
_cell.length_c   1.000
_cell.angle_alpha   90.00
_cell.angle_beta   90.00
_cell.angle_gamma   90.00
#
_symmetry.space_group_name_H-M   'P 1'
#
loop_
_entity.id
_entity.type
_entity.pdbx_description
1 polymer ?
#
loop_
_entity_poly.entity_id
_entity_poly.type
_entity_poly.pdbx_seq_one_letter_code
_entity_poly.pdbx_strand_id
1 'polypeptide(L)'
;MTLLYNNVLGRDPDAGGLANWNTQLAEGMSREEVVRGFAQSGEFIANTAQPFHDFMAAQEGDTIRGGAGNDLIHGGLLADTFQFDAADKGSDRVLQFDAWDSLEFTGFGYGSAAAVASHLTETANDVIFADQGVRVIFMNTDLATMEDVSIMV
;
A
#
# COMPACT_ATOMS: atom_id res chain seq x y z
N MET A 1 6.26 -17.57 -27.10
CA MET A 1 6.43 -16.23 -26.53
C MET A 1 5.13 -15.42 -26.59
N THR A 2 4.45 -15.33 -27.73
CA THR A 2 3.16 -14.61 -27.88
C THR A 2 2.09 -14.96 -26.85
N LEU A 3 1.90 -16.25 -26.53
CA LEU A 3 0.96 -16.66 -25.48
C LEU A 3 1.36 -16.14 -24.08
N LEU A 4 2.66 -16.00 -23.80
CA LEU A 4 3.12 -15.51 -22.50
C LEU A 4 2.87 -14.01 -22.36
N TYR A 5 3.14 -13.24 -23.42
CA TYR A 5 2.77 -11.83 -23.49
C TYR A 5 1.27 -11.62 -23.27
N ASN A 6 0.43 -12.35 -23.99
CA ASN A 6 -1.01 -12.20 -23.85
C ASN A 6 -1.54 -12.65 -22.48
N ASN A 7 -1.06 -13.78 -21.95
CA ASN A 7 -1.57 -14.30 -20.68
C ASN A 7 -1.05 -13.55 -19.45
N VAL A 8 0.15 -12.96 -19.52
CA VAL A 8 0.76 -12.28 -18.37
C VAL A 8 0.58 -10.77 -18.48
N LEU A 9 0.82 -10.18 -19.65
CA LEU A 9 0.81 -8.72 -19.84
C LEU A 9 -0.47 -8.21 -20.51
N GLY A 10 -1.34 -9.09 -21.03
CA GLY A 10 -2.60 -8.69 -21.65
C GLY A 10 -2.45 -7.99 -23.01
N ARG A 11 -1.28 -8.12 -23.65
CA ARG A 11 -0.98 -7.51 -24.95
C ARG A 11 -0.18 -8.42 -25.86
N ASP A 12 -0.11 -8.06 -27.14
CA ASP A 12 0.83 -8.68 -28.07
C ASP A 12 2.28 -8.23 -27.82
N PRO A 13 3.27 -9.08 -28.15
CA PRO A 13 4.67 -8.70 -28.09
C PRO A 13 5.00 -7.59 -29.08
N ASP A 14 5.80 -6.63 -28.64
CA ASP A 14 6.53 -5.76 -29.55
C ASP A 14 7.72 -6.52 -30.16
N ALA A 15 8.20 -6.06 -31.32
CA ALA A 15 9.25 -6.74 -32.07
C ALA A 15 10.57 -6.86 -31.28
N GLY A 16 10.91 -5.85 -30.47
CA GLY A 16 12.14 -5.81 -29.70
C GLY A 16 12.11 -6.80 -28.53
N GLY A 17 11.05 -6.76 -27.74
CA GLY A 17 10.84 -7.69 -26.63
C GLY A 17 10.79 -9.15 -27.09
N LEU A 18 10.07 -9.43 -28.18
CA LEU A 18 10.02 -10.77 -28.76
C LEU A 18 11.41 -11.28 -29.17
N ALA A 19 12.19 -10.44 -29.87
CA ALA A 19 13.53 -10.79 -30.30
C ALA A 19 14.44 -11.06 -29.10
N ASN A 20 14.42 -10.18 -28.09
CA ASN A 20 15.21 -10.33 -26.87
C ASN A 20 14.91 -11.65 -26.15
N TRP A 21 13.65 -11.97 -25.89
CA TRP A 21 13.29 -13.22 -25.19
C TRP A 21 13.64 -14.48 -25.99
N ASN A 22 13.51 -14.44 -27.32
CA ASN A 22 13.93 -15.56 -28.16
C ASN A 22 15.45 -15.76 -28.14
N THR A 23 16.23 -14.67 -28.14
CA THR A 23 17.69 -14.74 -28.00
C THR A 23 18.08 -15.34 -26.66
N GLN A 24 17.50 -14.86 -25.55
CA GLN A 24 17.83 -15.38 -24.21
C GLN A 24 17.51 -16.88 -24.09
N LEU A 25 16.37 -17.32 -24.65
CA LEU A 25 16.05 -18.75 -24.72
C LEU A 25 17.06 -19.55 -25.57
N ALA A 26 17.51 -18.99 -26.69
CA ALA A 26 18.52 -19.62 -27.55
C ALA A 26 19.89 -19.70 -26.86
N GLU A 27 20.20 -18.75 -25.98
CA GLU A 27 21.42 -18.69 -25.17
C GLU A 27 21.36 -19.56 -23.90
N GLY A 28 20.26 -20.29 -23.69
CA GLY A 28 20.14 -21.30 -22.63
C GLY A 28 19.36 -20.86 -21.40
N MET A 29 18.76 -19.66 -21.39
CA MET A 29 17.80 -19.29 -20.36
C MET A 29 16.65 -20.31 -20.32
N SER A 30 16.30 -20.75 -19.12
CA SER A 30 15.19 -21.68 -18.92
C SER A 30 13.85 -20.99 -19.14
N ARG A 31 12.81 -21.78 -19.44
CA ARG A 31 11.45 -21.26 -19.54
C ARG A 31 10.92 -20.72 -18.22
N GLU A 32 11.39 -21.26 -17.09
CA GLU A 32 11.05 -20.77 -15.76
C GLU A 32 11.56 -19.33 -15.58
N GLU A 33 12.82 -19.07 -15.92
CA GLU A 33 13.41 -17.73 -15.85
C GLU A 33 12.68 -16.74 -16.75
N VAL A 34 12.24 -17.17 -17.94
CA VAL A 34 11.40 -16.33 -18.81
C VAL A 34 10.07 -16.00 -18.12
N VAL A 35 9.34 -17.00 -17.60
CA VAL A 35 8.05 -16.76 -16.92
C VAL A 35 8.23 -15.82 -15.72
N ARG A 36 9.29 -16.03 -14.93
CA ARG A 36 9.67 -15.15 -13.82
C ARG A 36 9.93 -13.73 -14.31
N GLY A 37 10.65 -13.55 -15.41
CA GLY A 37 10.93 -12.25 -16.01
C GLY A 37 9.66 -11.49 -16.41
N PHE A 38 8.63 -12.17 -16.91
CA PHE A 38 7.33 -11.56 -17.18
C PHE A 38 6.57 -11.24 -15.88
N ALA A 39 6.42 -12.21 -14.99
CA ALA A 39 5.63 -12.07 -13.76
C ALA A 39 6.23 -11.07 -12.75
N GLN A 40 7.53 -10.81 -12.83
CA GLN A 40 8.23 -9.84 -11.99
C GLN A 40 8.58 -8.55 -12.75
N SER A 41 8.13 -8.41 -14.01
CA SER A 41 8.38 -7.20 -14.78
C SER A 41 7.65 -6.01 -14.16
N GLY A 42 8.25 -4.82 -14.28
CA GLY A 42 7.58 -3.57 -13.89
C GLY A 42 6.25 -3.36 -14.63
N GLU A 43 6.13 -3.87 -15.86
CA GLU A 43 4.87 -3.84 -16.62
C GLU A 43 3.78 -4.70 -15.98
N PHE A 44 4.10 -5.94 -15.60
CA PHE A 44 3.14 -6.81 -14.90
C PHE A 44 2.69 -6.18 -13.58
N ILE A 45 3.65 -5.69 -12.79
CA ILE A 45 3.37 -5.04 -11.51
C ILE A 45 2.47 -3.82 -11.74
N ALA A 46 2.79 -2.92 -12.67
CA ALA A 46 1.96 -1.76 -12.98
C ALA A 46 0.55 -2.14 -13.45
N ASN A 47 0.42 -3.21 -14.24
CA ASN A 47 -0.87 -3.69 -14.75
C ASN A 47 -1.74 -4.41 -13.70
N THR A 48 -1.18 -4.76 -12.53
CA THR A 48 -1.88 -5.59 -11.53
C THR A 48 -1.97 -4.95 -10.14
N ALA A 49 -0.97 -4.18 -9.73
CA ALA A 49 -0.93 -3.54 -8.41
C ALA A 49 -2.03 -2.51 -8.24
N GLN A 50 -2.13 -1.52 -9.14
CA GLN A 50 -3.16 -0.48 -9.04
C GLN A 50 -4.59 -1.07 -9.15
N PRO A 51 -4.90 -1.94 -10.13
CA PRO A 51 -6.25 -2.53 -10.17
C PRO A 51 -6.60 -3.38 -8.95
N PHE A 52 -5.62 -4.03 -8.32
CA PHE A 52 -5.84 -4.76 -7.08
C PHE A 52 -6.10 -3.79 -5.91
N HIS A 53 -5.31 -2.73 -5.80
CA HIS A 53 -5.55 -1.65 -4.83
C HIS A 53 -6.96 -1.07 -5.00
N ASP A 54 -7.33 -0.65 -6.21
CA ASP A 54 -8.65 -0.09 -6.51
C ASP A 54 -9.78 -1.07 -6.16
N PHE A 55 -9.58 -2.37 -6.42
CA PHE A 55 -10.55 -3.40 -6.07
C PHE A 55 -10.73 -3.53 -4.56
N MET A 56 -9.63 -3.51 -3.79
CA MET A 56 -9.65 -3.61 -2.33
C MET A 56 -10.25 -2.34 -1.71
N ALA A 57 -9.84 -1.16 -2.18
CA ALA A 57 -10.36 0.14 -1.75
C ALA A 57 -11.87 0.30 -2.00
N ALA A 58 -12.44 -0.45 -2.95
CA ALA A 58 -13.87 -0.46 -3.22
C ALA A 58 -14.67 -1.43 -2.34
N GLN A 59 -14.02 -2.26 -1.51
CA GLN A 59 -14.70 -3.15 -0.58
C GLN A 59 -15.01 -2.42 0.73
N GLU A 60 -16.21 -2.62 1.28
CA GLU A 60 -16.56 -2.07 2.59
C GLU A 60 -15.73 -2.74 3.69
N GLY A 61 -14.93 -1.96 4.43
CA GLY A 61 -14.26 -2.39 5.66
C GLY A 61 -14.86 -1.79 6.92
N ASP A 62 -14.21 -2.03 8.06
CA ASP A 62 -14.67 -1.61 9.37
C ASP A 62 -14.24 -0.17 9.70
N THR A 63 -14.94 0.48 10.64
CA THR A 63 -14.47 1.71 11.27
C THR A 63 -13.91 1.38 12.65
N ILE A 64 -12.63 1.69 12.86
CA ILE A 64 -11.86 1.20 14.01
C ILE A 64 -11.30 2.39 14.80
N ARG A 65 -11.55 2.40 16.11
CA ARG A 65 -11.07 3.43 17.05
C ARG A 65 -10.61 2.78 18.35
N GLY A 66 -9.36 3.04 18.75
CA GLY A 66 -8.83 2.58 20.04
C GLY A 66 -9.42 3.33 21.23
N GLY A 67 -9.58 4.66 21.06
CA GLY A 67 -9.99 5.55 22.14
C GLY A 67 -8.77 6.08 22.90
N ALA A 68 -9.00 6.63 24.09
CA ALA A 68 -7.90 7.10 24.94
C ALA A 68 -7.16 5.91 25.57
N GLY A 69 -5.83 5.98 25.60
CA GLY A 69 -4.99 4.91 26.13
C GLY A 69 -3.88 4.53 25.17
N ASN A 70 -3.23 3.40 25.46
CA ASN A 70 -2.25 2.81 24.56
C ASN A 70 -2.86 1.51 24.01
N ASP A 71 -3.40 1.58 22.81
CA ASP A 71 -4.16 0.47 22.24
C ASP A 71 -3.35 -0.32 21.21
N LEU A 72 -3.67 -1.61 21.10
CA LEU A 72 -3.26 -2.44 19.99
C LEU A 72 -4.45 -2.59 19.05
N ILE A 73 -4.35 -1.96 17.89
CA ILE A 73 -5.41 -1.88 16.88
C ILE A 73 -5.03 -2.84 15.76
N HIS A 74 -6.00 -3.61 15.26
CA HIS A 74 -5.82 -4.57 14.18
C HIS A 74 -6.79 -4.18 13.06
N GLY A 75 -6.28 -3.88 11.85
CA GLY A 75 -7.11 -3.60 10.67
C GLY A 75 -7.89 -4.82 10.23
N GLY A 76 -7.17 -5.77 9.64
CA GLY A 76 -7.75 -7.06 9.28
C GLY A 76 -7.82 -7.23 7.77
N LEU A 77 -9.03 -7.34 7.23
CA LEU A 77 -9.25 -7.53 5.79
C LEU A 77 -10.12 -6.39 5.27
N LEU A 78 -9.99 -6.09 3.98
CA LEU A 78 -10.74 -5.05 3.26
C LEU A 78 -10.22 -3.65 3.60
N ALA A 79 -10.97 -2.61 3.21
CA ALA A 79 -10.55 -1.21 3.33
C ALA A 79 -11.14 -0.58 4.59
N ASP A 80 -10.36 -0.57 5.65
CA ASP A 80 -10.76 -0.08 6.97
C ASP A 80 -10.60 1.44 7.10
N THR A 81 -11.30 2.04 8.06
CA THR A 81 -11.15 3.44 8.45
C THR A 81 -10.65 3.51 9.89
N PHE A 82 -9.41 3.94 10.10
CA PHE A 82 -8.85 4.14 11.44
C PHE A 82 -9.10 5.57 11.92
N GLN A 83 -9.82 5.72 13.02
CA GLN A 83 -10.17 7.01 13.59
C GLN A 83 -9.27 7.37 14.77
N PHE A 84 -8.69 8.57 14.70
CA PHE A 84 -7.88 9.16 15.77
C PHE A 84 -8.46 10.53 16.13
N ASP A 85 -8.80 10.70 17.41
CA ASP A 85 -9.31 11.97 17.92
C ASP A 85 -8.27 12.64 18.81
N ALA A 86 -8.12 13.96 18.72
CA ALA A 86 -7.17 14.69 19.54
C ALA A 86 -7.47 14.56 21.05
N ALA A 87 -8.69 14.26 21.47
CA ALA A 87 -9.02 14.01 22.88
C ALA A 87 -8.51 12.65 23.40
N ASP A 88 -8.29 11.69 22.50
CA ASP A 88 -7.90 10.31 22.80
C ASP A 88 -6.39 10.19 22.99
N LYS A 89 -5.90 10.68 24.14
CA LYS A 89 -4.46 10.72 24.42
C LYS A 89 -3.88 9.32 24.61
N GLY A 90 -2.64 9.15 24.15
CA GLY A 90 -1.82 7.98 24.39
C GLY A 90 -1.03 7.54 23.16
N SER A 91 -0.59 6.28 23.14
CA SER A 91 0.29 5.74 22.11
C SER A 91 -0.22 4.40 21.59
N ASP A 92 -0.81 4.43 20.40
CA ASP A 92 -1.40 3.27 19.75
C ASP A 92 -0.43 2.57 18.79
N ARG A 93 -0.71 1.30 18.52
CA ARG A 93 -0.03 0.48 17.53
C ARG A 93 -1.06 -0.11 16.60
N VAL A 94 -0.97 0.23 15.32
CA VAL A 94 -1.82 -0.34 14.27
C VAL A 94 -1.06 -1.47 13.59
N LEU A 95 -1.64 -2.66 13.63
CA LEU A 95 -1.22 -3.86 12.93
C LEU A 95 -2.10 -4.06 11.70
N GLN A 96 -1.52 -4.64 10.65
CA GLN A 96 -2.25 -4.98 9.42
C GLN A 96 -2.92 -3.74 8.82
N PHE A 97 -2.10 -2.70 8.63
CA PHE A 97 -2.46 -1.48 7.93
C PHE A 97 -2.03 -1.61 6.47
N ASP A 98 -2.97 -1.45 5.56
CA ASP A 98 -2.77 -1.65 4.12
C ASP A 98 -2.96 -0.32 3.36
N ALA A 99 -2.39 -0.24 2.16
CA ALA A 99 -2.40 0.98 1.33
C ALA A 99 -3.80 1.43 0.88
N TRP A 100 -4.80 0.54 0.97
CA TRP A 100 -6.20 0.82 0.62
C TRP A 100 -7.07 1.17 1.83
N ASP A 101 -6.50 1.21 3.04
CA ASP A 101 -7.19 1.73 4.22
C ASP A 101 -7.29 3.26 4.17
N SER A 102 -8.03 3.81 5.12
CA SER A 102 -8.16 5.25 5.30
C SER A 102 -7.94 5.67 6.76
N LEU A 103 -7.51 6.91 6.93
CA LEU A 103 -7.28 7.52 8.23
C LEU A 103 -8.22 8.71 8.41
N GLU A 104 -8.82 8.83 9.59
CA GLU A 104 -9.64 9.98 9.97
C GLU A 104 -9.06 10.63 11.22
N PHE A 105 -8.70 11.91 11.12
CA PHE A 105 -8.13 12.69 12.22
C PHE A 105 -9.09 13.79 12.68
N THR A 106 -9.75 13.60 13.81
CA THR A 106 -10.73 14.56 14.34
C THR A 106 -10.17 15.37 15.50
N GLY A 107 -10.57 16.64 15.61
CA GLY A 107 -10.25 17.48 16.77
C GLY A 107 -8.82 18.03 16.84
N PHE A 108 -7.93 17.69 15.90
CA PHE A 108 -6.56 18.22 15.83
C PHE A 108 -6.46 19.65 15.27
N GLY A 109 -7.51 20.12 14.58
CA GLY A 109 -7.52 21.43 13.94
C GLY A 109 -6.77 21.51 12.61
N TYR A 110 -6.49 20.37 11.98
CA TYR A 110 -5.90 20.30 10.65
C TYR A 110 -6.87 20.80 9.58
N GLY A 111 -6.34 21.50 8.58
CA GLY A 111 -7.12 21.96 7.42
C GLY A 111 -6.91 21.13 6.15
N SER A 112 -6.04 20.11 6.19
CA SER A 112 -5.75 19.23 5.05
C SER A 112 -5.03 17.95 5.48
N ALA A 113 -5.10 16.92 4.63
CA ALA A 113 -4.27 15.72 4.73
C ALA A 113 -2.77 16.03 4.81
N ALA A 114 -2.29 17.04 4.06
CA ALA A 114 -0.89 17.45 4.08
C ALA A 114 -0.45 17.98 5.47
N ALA A 115 -1.36 18.58 6.23
CA ALA A 115 -1.07 19.00 7.60
C ALA A 115 -0.86 17.79 8.52
N VAL A 116 -1.70 16.75 8.42
CA VAL A 116 -1.49 15.46 9.12
C VAL A 116 -0.17 14.82 8.70
N ALA A 117 0.08 14.73 7.38
CA ALA A 117 1.26 14.09 6.83
C ALA A 117 2.57 14.76 7.30
N SER A 118 2.55 16.06 7.61
CA SER A 118 3.70 16.76 8.17
C SER A 118 4.12 16.29 9.58
N HIS A 119 3.24 15.54 10.26
CA HIS A 119 3.51 14.88 11.54
C HIS A 119 3.88 13.39 11.39
N LEU A 120 3.89 12.85 10.17
CA LEU A 120 4.33 11.49 9.91
C LEU A 120 5.86 11.43 9.80
N THR A 121 6.46 10.46 10.48
CA THR A 121 7.89 10.19 10.43
C THR A 121 8.14 8.72 10.18
N GLU A 122 9.03 8.42 9.25
CA GLU A 122 9.45 7.05 8.97
C GLU A 122 10.61 6.64 9.87
N THR A 123 10.57 5.39 10.32
CA THR A 123 11.68 4.69 10.96
C THR A 123 12.15 3.56 10.07
N ALA A 124 13.03 2.67 10.54
CA ALA A 124 13.49 1.56 9.72
C ALA A 124 12.36 0.59 9.29
N ASN A 125 11.27 0.48 10.08
CA ASN A 125 10.19 -0.47 9.81
C ASN A 125 8.79 0.14 9.95
N ASP A 126 8.64 1.30 10.59
CA ASP A 126 7.32 1.82 10.97
C ASP A 126 7.17 3.28 10.56
N VAL A 127 5.94 3.71 10.28
CA VAL A 127 5.56 5.13 10.24
C VAL A 127 4.93 5.53 11.56
N ILE A 128 5.32 6.70 12.07
CA ILE A 128 4.81 7.24 13.33
C ILE A 128 4.14 8.58 13.07
N PHE A 129 2.87 8.70 13.44
CA PHE A 129 2.20 9.98 13.68
C PHE A 129 2.43 10.41 15.14
N ALA A 130 2.72 11.69 15.37
CA ALA A 130 2.71 12.25 16.72
C ALA A 130 2.33 13.74 16.71
N ASP A 131 1.21 14.06 17.37
CA ASP A 131 0.82 15.45 17.64
C ASP A 131 -0.11 15.53 18.84
N GLN A 132 -0.09 16.68 19.53
CA GLN A 132 -1.01 17.02 20.62
C GLN A 132 -1.16 15.95 21.72
N GLY A 133 -0.18 15.07 21.92
CA GLY A 133 -0.22 13.99 22.91
C GLY A 133 -0.94 12.71 22.45
N VAL A 134 -1.25 12.61 21.16
CA VAL A 134 -1.62 11.37 20.47
C VAL A 134 -0.41 10.89 19.68
N ARG A 135 -0.11 9.59 19.76
CA ARG A 135 0.95 8.95 19.00
C ARG A 135 0.42 7.66 18.39
N VAL A 136 0.66 7.44 17.10
CA VAL A 136 0.22 6.21 16.40
C VAL A 136 1.42 5.61 15.71
N ILE A 137 1.67 4.31 15.93
CA ILE A 137 2.68 3.54 15.19
C ILE A 137 1.96 2.66 14.18
N PHE A 138 2.12 2.96 12.91
CA PHE A 138 1.73 2.08 11.80
C PHE A 138 2.87 1.08 11.58
N MET A 139 2.64 -0.16 12.01
CA MET A 139 3.68 -1.17 12.05
C MET A 139 3.97 -1.76 10.68
N ASN A 140 5.25 -1.93 10.34
CA ASN A 140 5.66 -2.47 9.03
C ASN A 140 5.13 -1.63 7.85
N THR A 141 5.17 -0.31 7.99
CA THR A 141 4.66 0.66 7.03
C THR A 141 5.76 1.66 6.72
N ASP A 142 5.86 2.10 5.46
CA ASP A 142 6.75 3.16 5.00
C ASP A 142 5.95 4.39 4.53
N LEU A 143 6.61 5.54 4.32
CA LEU A 143 5.91 6.74 3.87
C LEU A 143 5.38 6.61 2.44
N ALA A 144 5.98 5.76 1.61
CA ALA A 144 5.48 5.52 0.25
C ALA A 144 4.08 4.88 0.29
N THR A 145 3.87 3.91 1.19
CA THR A 145 2.54 3.33 1.44
C THR A 145 1.54 4.39 1.93
N MET A 146 1.99 5.34 2.76
CA MET A 146 1.14 6.43 3.26
C MET A 146 0.72 7.44 2.18
N GLU A 147 1.44 7.53 1.06
CA GLU A 147 1.06 8.39 -0.06
C GLU A 147 -0.19 7.87 -0.80
N ASP A 148 -0.44 6.55 -0.73
CA ASP A 148 -1.60 5.89 -1.34
C ASP A 148 -2.84 5.88 -0.42
N VAL A 149 -2.68 6.27 0.84
CA VAL A 149 -3.74 6.24 1.86
C VAL A 149 -4.58 7.52 1.84
N SER A 150 -5.90 7.36 1.90
CA SER A 150 -6.82 8.48 2.06
C SER A 150 -6.82 9.01 3.50
N ILE A 151 -6.51 10.29 3.67
CA ILE A 151 -6.51 10.97 4.98
C ILE A 151 -7.62 12.03 5.03
N MET A 152 -8.51 11.90 6.01
CA MET A 152 -9.61 12.80 6.30
C MET A 152 -9.33 13.61 7.58
N VAL A 153 -9.75 14.88 7.61
CA VAL A 153 -9.56 15.84 8.72
C VAL A 153 -10.82 16.67 8.98
#